data_AF-A0A535GNU7-F1
#
_entry.id   AF-A0A535GNU7-F1
#
_cell.length_a   1.000
_cell.length_b   1.000
_cell.length_c   1.000
_cell.angle_alpha   90.00
_cell.angle_beta   90.00
_cell.angle_gamma   90.00
#
_symmetry.space_group_name_H-M   'P 1'
#
loop_
_entity.id
_entity.type
_entity.pdbx_description
1 polymer ?
#
loop_
_entity_poly.entity_id
_entity_poly.type
_entity_poly.pdbx_seq_one_letter_code
_entity_poly.pdbx_strand_id
1 'polypeptide(L)'
;DEDPKRLAYLGMTQKQMDATIEAICESLSATPMTREQLGEGVARRVGRWAVLRSVGAFGGQWPVWQAGVGGAAMRGALVFGPPVGARVTFVRASDWLGKITSPPESQAQRELMRRYLGAYGPATVAEFAQWAFIEPRRARELAKALGDAIEEVDVEGHRAWQIAGDRPARASTSTLL
;
A
#
# COMPACT_ATOMS: atom_id res chain seq x y z
N ASP A 1 -12.10 5.65 -1.79
CA ASP A 1 -12.12 7.09 -2.07
C ASP A 1 -12.12 7.36 -3.55
N GLU A 2 -13.26 7.85 -4.03
CA GLU A 2 -13.34 8.54 -5.30
C GLU A 2 -12.54 9.84 -5.14
N ASP A 3 -11.49 10.05 -5.94
CA ASP A 3 -10.77 11.33 -6.03
C ASP A 3 -11.10 11.95 -7.39
N PRO A 4 -12.12 12.85 -7.46
CA PRO A 4 -12.56 13.45 -8.71
C PRO A 4 -11.45 14.24 -9.41
N LYS A 5 -10.53 14.85 -8.66
CA LYS A 5 -9.42 15.63 -9.24
C LYS A 5 -8.42 14.70 -9.93
N ARG A 6 -8.08 13.58 -9.28
CA ARG A 6 -7.22 12.55 -9.88
C ARG A 6 -7.86 11.96 -11.14
N LEU A 7 -9.14 11.62 -11.07
CA LEU A 7 -9.87 11.07 -12.22
C LEU A 7 -9.92 12.06 -13.40
N ALA A 8 -10.21 13.33 -13.13
CA ALA A 8 -10.19 14.39 -14.13
C ALA A 8 -8.79 14.55 -14.76
N TYR A 9 -7.73 14.55 -13.95
CA TYR A 9 -6.34 14.60 -14.44
C TYR A 9 -6.01 13.41 -15.36
N LEU A 10 -6.48 12.20 -15.03
CA LEU A 10 -6.29 11.00 -15.83
C LEU A 10 -7.15 10.95 -17.10
N GLY A 11 -8.16 11.83 -17.21
CA GLY A 11 -9.17 11.75 -18.27
C GLY A 11 -10.04 10.50 -18.15
N MET A 12 -10.28 10.03 -16.92
CA MET A 12 -11.07 8.82 -16.64
C MET A 12 -12.30 9.15 -15.80
N THR A 13 -13.37 8.41 -16.04
CA THR A 13 -14.48 8.27 -15.08
C THR A 13 -14.14 7.23 -14.01
N GLN A 14 -14.86 7.26 -12.88
CA GLN A 14 -14.74 6.23 -11.85
C GLN A 14 -15.03 4.83 -12.43
N LYS A 15 -16.07 4.70 -13.26
CA LYS A 15 -16.40 3.44 -13.96
C LYS A 15 -15.26 2.93 -14.83
N GLN A 16 -14.55 3.81 -15.54
CA GLN A 16 -13.37 3.43 -16.32
C GLN A 16 -12.21 3.00 -15.43
N MET A 17 -12.00 3.64 -14.28
CA MET A 17 -10.99 3.24 -13.30
C MET A 17 -11.29 1.84 -12.76
N ASP A 18 -12.53 1.58 -12.34
CA ASP A 18 -12.94 0.29 -11.81
C ASP A 18 -12.81 -0.83 -12.84
N ALA A 19 -13.28 -0.59 -14.08
CA ALA A 19 -13.12 -1.53 -15.18
C ALA A 19 -11.64 -1.77 -15.53
N THR A 20 -10.78 -0.75 -15.41
CA THR A 20 -9.33 -0.90 -15.61
C THR A 20 -8.71 -1.78 -14.53
N ILE A 21 -9.08 -1.58 -13.26
CA ILE A 21 -8.58 -2.39 -12.14
C ILE A 21 -9.01 -3.86 -12.33
N GLU A 22 -10.28 -4.09 -12.67
CA GLU A 22 -10.80 -5.44 -12.94
C GLU A 22 -10.06 -6.09 -14.12
N ALA A 23 -9.89 -5.37 -15.22
CA ALA A 23 -9.15 -5.85 -16.38
C ALA A 23 -7.68 -6.18 -16.06
N ILE A 24 -7.03 -5.42 -15.17
CA ILE A 24 -5.69 -5.76 -14.66
C ILE A 24 -5.77 -7.11 -13.93
N CYS A 25 -6.66 -7.24 -12.93
CA CYS A 25 -6.81 -8.45 -12.14
C CYS A 25 -7.04 -9.71 -13.00
N GLU A 26 -7.90 -9.61 -14.01
CA GLU A 26 -8.21 -10.71 -14.92
C GLU A 26 -7.10 -11.01 -15.94
N SER A 27 -6.26 -10.03 -16.26
CA SER A 27 -5.17 -10.19 -17.23
C SER A 27 -3.95 -10.90 -16.65
N LEU A 28 -3.78 -10.89 -15.33
CA LEU A 28 -2.63 -11.48 -14.65
C LEU A 28 -2.55 -12.99 -14.88
N SER A 29 -1.36 -13.55 -14.65
CA SER A 29 -1.13 -15.01 -14.69
C SER A 29 -0.01 -15.40 -13.73
N ALA A 30 0.22 -16.70 -13.56
CA ALA A 30 1.39 -17.21 -12.86
C ALA A 30 2.71 -16.88 -13.60
N THR A 31 2.67 -16.65 -14.91
CA THR A 31 3.85 -16.26 -15.70
C THR A 31 4.12 -14.76 -15.55
N PRO A 32 5.38 -14.34 -15.28
CA PRO A 32 5.73 -12.93 -15.20
C PRO A 32 5.39 -12.15 -16.48
N MET A 33 4.59 -11.09 -16.35
CA MET A 33 4.16 -10.24 -17.46
C MET A 33 4.81 -8.86 -17.35
N THR A 34 5.43 -8.37 -18.42
CA THR A 34 5.91 -6.99 -18.46
C THR A 34 4.74 -5.99 -18.47
N ARG A 35 5.03 -4.70 -18.24
CA ARG A 35 4.03 -3.63 -18.38
C ARG A 35 3.37 -3.63 -19.76
N GLU A 36 4.13 -3.89 -20.81
CA GLU A 36 3.62 -3.93 -22.18
C GLU A 36 2.63 -5.08 -22.35
N GLN A 37 3.00 -6.29 -21.95
CA GLN A 37 2.15 -7.48 -22.05
C GLN A 37 0.88 -7.35 -21.20
N LEU A 38 1.00 -6.83 -19.97
CA LEU A 38 -0.15 -6.57 -19.11
C LEU A 38 -1.07 -5.49 -19.73
N GLY A 39 -0.48 -4.41 -20.26
CA GLY A 39 -1.21 -3.34 -20.93
C GLY A 39 -1.99 -3.84 -22.17
N GLU A 40 -1.43 -4.75 -22.96
CA GLU A 40 -2.16 -5.41 -24.04
C GLU A 40 -3.33 -6.26 -23.52
N GLY A 41 -3.13 -6.98 -22.42
CA GLY A 41 -4.18 -7.73 -21.74
C GLY A 41 -5.34 -6.85 -21.28
N VAL A 42 -5.02 -5.69 -20.72
CA VAL A 42 -6.01 -4.68 -20.32
C VAL A 42 -6.72 -4.09 -21.53
N ALA A 43 -5.99 -3.69 -22.58
CA ALA A 43 -6.56 -3.12 -23.79
C ALA A 43 -7.53 -4.07 -24.50
N ARG A 44 -7.26 -5.39 -24.48
CA ARG A 44 -8.19 -6.40 -25.02
C ARG A 44 -9.53 -6.44 -24.28
N ARG A 45 -9.55 -6.07 -22.99
CA ARG A 45 -10.75 -6.14 -22.14
C ARG A 45 -11.55 -4.85 -22.14
N VAL A 46 -10.88 -3.70 -21.98
CA VAL A 46 -11.56 -2.40 -21.83
C VAL A 46 -11.47 -1.52 -23.07
N GLY A 47 -10.64 -1.90 -24.06
CA GLY A 47 -10.44 -1.17 -25.30
C GLY A 47 -9.12 -0.39 -25.36
N ARG A 48 -8.74 0.01 -26.58
CA ARG A 48 -7.45 0.68 -26.86
C ARG A 48 -7.25 2.01 -26.16
N TRP A 49 -8.32 2.66 -25.69
CA TRP A 49 -8.22 3.91 -24.94
C TRP A 49 -7.35 3.75 -23.68
N ALA A 50 -7.36 2.57 -23.05
CA ALA A 50 -6.61 2.30 -21.82
C ALA A 50 -5.09 2.32 -22.02
N VAL A 51 -4.63 2.10 -23.26
CA VAL A 51 -3.19 2.16 -23.61
C VAL A 51 -2.77 3.49 -24.22
N LEU A 52 -3.67 4.47 -24.32
CA LEU A 52 -3.31 5.82 -24.74
C LEU A 52 -2.35 6.44 -23.72
N ARG A 53 -1.26 7.00 -24.23
CA ARG A 53 -0.25 7.68 -23.44
C ARG A 53 -0.69 9.12 -23.18
N SER A 54 -1.41 9.34 -22.09
CA SER A 54 -1.93 10.66 -21.71
C SER A 54 -1.43 11.15 -20.34
N VAL A 55 -0.90 10.25 -19.51
CA VAL A 55 -0.49 10.58 -18.14
C VAL A 55 0.97 11.02 -18.14
N GLY A 56 1.26 12.24 -17.69
CA GLY A 56 2.62 12.75 -17.61
C GLY A 56 3.46 11.95 -16.60
N ALA A 57 4.67 11.58 -16.98
CA ALA A 57 5.58 10.80 -16.15
C ALA A 57 7.06 11.11 -16.46
N PHE A 58 7.96 10.65 -15.59
CA PHE A 58 9.40 10.74 -15.88
C PHE A 58 9.72 9.98 -17.17
N GLY A 59 10.38 10.66 -18.12
CA GLY A 59 10.68 10.08 -19.43
C GLY A 59 9.52 10.10 -20.45
N GLY A 60 8.46 10.88 -20.22
CA GLY A 60 7.44 11.18 -21.23
C GLY A 60 6.01 10.96 -20.73
N GLN A 61 5.22 10.16 -21.45
CA GLN A 61 3.84 9.87 -21.09
C GLN A 61 3.64 8.37 -20.89
N TRP A 62 2.90 8.02 -19.84
CA TRP A 62 2.51 6.64 -19.56
C TRP A 62 1.10 6.34 -20.04
N PRO A 63 0.84 5.08 -20.46
CA PRO A 63 -0.51 4.58 -20.69
C PRO A 63 -1.42 4.78 -19.48
N VAL A 64 -2.65 5.25 -19.71
CA VAL A 64 -3.60 5.59 -18.63
C VAL A 64 -3.95 4.38 -17.74
N TRP A 65 -3.95 3.16 -18.28
CA TRP A 65 -4.23 1.95 -17.50
C TRP A 65 -3.32 1.77 -16.29
N GLN A 66 -2.07 2.28 -16.33
CA GLN A 66 -1.11 2.12 -15.24
C GLN A 66 -1.60 2.78 -13.94
N ALA A 67 -2.51 3.76 -14.03
CA ALA A 67 -3.13 4.38 -12.87
C ALA A 67 -3.95 3.38 -12.01
N GLY A 68 -4.42 2.27 -12.61
CA GLY A 68 -5.16 1.20 -11.94
C GLY A 68 -4.29 0.16 -11.22
N VAL A 69 -2.96 0.15 -11.45
CA VAL A 69 -2.05 -0.85 -10.84
C VAL A 69 -2.09 -0.79 -9.31
N GLY A 70 -2.13 0.42 -8.74
CA GLY A 70 -2.25 0.61 -7.29
C GLY A 70 -3.54 0.01 -6.72
N GLY A 71 -4.66 0.18 -7.42
CA GLY A 71 -5.94 -0.41 -7.03
C GLY A 71 -5.93 -1.94 -7.09
N ALA A 72 -5.31 -2.52 -8.13
CA ALA A 72 -5.14 -3.97 -8.22
C ALA A 72 -4.22 -4.53 -7.12
N ALA A 73 -3.15 -3.80 -6.76
CA ALA A 73 -2.26 -4.16 -5.67
C ALA A 73 -2.98 -4.09 -4.30
N MET A 74 -3.79 -3.06 -4.05
CA MET A 74 -4.59 -2.94 -2.82
C MET A 74 -5.62 -4.06 -2.68
N ARG A 75 -6.12 -4.61 -3.79
CA ARG A 75 -6.99 -5.81 -3.81
C ARG A 75 -6.21 -7.12 -3.62
N GLY A 76 -4.88 -7.05 -3.46
CA GLY A 76 -4.02 -8.24 -3.35
C GLY A 76 -3.97 -9.06 -4.64
N ALA A 77 -4.27 -8.47 -5.80
CA ALA A 77 -4.36 -9.22 -7.06
C ALA A 77 -2.99 -9.52 -7.68
N LEU A 78 -2.02 -8.61 -7.50
CA LEU A 78 -0.69 -8.69 -8.11
C LEU A 78 0.44 -8.50 -7.10
N VAL A 79 1.59 -9.05 -7.45
CA VAL A 79 2.90 -8.73 -6.86
C VAL A 79 3.93 -8.59 -7.99
N PHE A 80 5.10 -8.03 -7.68
CA PHE A 80 6.20 -7.99 -8.64
C PHE A 80 6.74 -9.41 -8.88
N GLY A 81 6.95 -9.75 -10.15
CA GLY A 81 7.64 -10.97 -10.55
C GLY A 81 9.14 -10.73 -10.78
N PRO A 82 9.90 -11.78 -11.13
CA PRO A 82 11.29 -11.65 -11.57
C PRO A 82 11.40 -10.70 -12.77
N PRO A 83 12.30 -9.71 -12.75
CA PRO A 83 12.44 -8.76 -13.83
C PRO A 83 12.97 -9.43 -15.11
N VAL A 84 12.63 -8.84 -16.26
CA VAL A 84 13.20 -9.24 -17.56
C VAL A 84 14.12 -8.12 -18.04
N GLY A 85 15.43 -8.27 -17.79
CA GLY A 85 16.40 -7.20 -17.95
C GLY A 85 16.04 -6.01 -17.06
N ALA A 86 15.95 -4.80 -17.63
CA ALA A 86 15.54 -3.59 -16.91
C ALA A 86 14.01 -3.45 -16.74
N ARG A 87 13.19 -4.40 -17.23
CA ARG A 87 11.73 -4.31 -17.19
C ARG A 87 11.16 -4.98 -15.93
N VAL A 88 10.33 -4.23 -15.21
CA VAL A 88 9.47 -4.74 -14.14
C VAL A 88 8.43 -5.70 -14.71
N THR A 89 8.16 -6.78 -14.00
CA THR A 89 7.07 -7.72 -14.31
C THR A 89 6.07 -7.82 -13.17
N PHE A 90 4.87 -8.28 -13.49
CA PHE A 90 3.77 -8.55 -12.56
C PHE A 90 3.31 -9.99 -12.71
N VAL A 91 2.93 -10.60 -11.58
CA VAL A 91 2.34 -11.94 -11.52
C VAL A 91 1.05 -11.90 -10.70
N ARG A 92 0.16 -12.86 -10.92
CA ARG A 92 -1.02 -13.04 -10.06
C ARG A 92 -0.55 -13.46 -8.67
N ALA A 93 -0.91 -12.69 -7.65
CA ALA A 93 -0.45 -12.90 -6.29
C ALA A 93 -0.89 -14.27 -5.74
N SER A 94 -2.13 -14.69 -6.01
CA SER A 94 -2.66 -15.97 -5.52
C SER A 94 -1.91 -17.19 -6.06
N ASP A 95 -1.36 -17.09 -7.27
CA ASP A 95 -0.65 -18.19 -7.91
C ASP A 95 0.76 -18.37 -7.33
N TRP A 96 1.32 -17.31 -6.72
CA TRP A 96 2.70 -17.29 -6.19
C TRP A 96 2.75 -17.37 -4.66
N LEU A 97 1.86 -16.66 -3.98
CA LEU A 97 1.82 -16.56 -2.53
C LEU A 97 0.74 -17.46 -1.92
N GLY A 98 -0.05 -18.13 -2.75
CA GLY A 98 -1.24 -18.86 -2.32
C GLY A 98 -2.41 -17.93 -1.99
N LYS A 99 -3.47 -18.48 -1.39
CA LYS A 99 -4.66 -17.72 -1.02
C LYS A 99 -4.29 -16.64 0.01
N ILE A 100 -4.36 -15.38 -0.39
CA ILE A 100 -4.21 -14.23 0.50
C ILE A 100 -5.55 -13.99 1.20
N THR A 101 -5.58 -14.17 2.51
CA THR A 101 -6.75 -13.85 3.34
C THR A 101 -6.46 -12.65 4.21
N SER A 102 -7.30 -11.62 4.09
CA SER A 102 -7.26 -10.47 4.99
C SER A 102 -8.15 -10.74 6.20
N PRO A 103 -7.69 -10.45 7.44
CA PRO A 103 -8.58 -10.42 8.57
C PRO A 103 -9.62 -9.29 8.40
N PRO A 104 -10.69 -9.26 9.22
CA PRO A 104 -11.62 -8.14 9.22
C PRO A 104 -10.89 -6.80 9.34
N GLU A 105 -11.36 -5.77 8.63
CA GLU A 105 -10.66 -4.49 8.48
C GLU A 105 -10.22 -3.88 9.83
N SER A 106 -11.10 -3.93 10.84
CA SER A 106 -10.80 -3.44 12.18
C SER A 106 -9.69 -4.22 12.90
N GLN A 107 -9.52 -5.51 12.60
CA GLN A 107 -8.41 -6.32 13.10
C GLN A 107 -7.13 -5.99 12.32
N ALA A 108 -7.22 -5.88 10.99
CA ALA A 108 -6.09 -5.52 10.13
C ALA A 108 -5.47 -4.17 10.53
N GLN A 109 -6.30 -3.15 10.76
CA GLN A 109 -5.84 -1.81 11.13
C GLN A 109 -5.20 -1.75 12.53
N ARG A 110 -5.75 -2.48 13.51
CA ARG A 110 -5.12 -2.59 14.84
C ARG A 110 -3.77 -3.29 14.77
N GLU A 111 -3.70 -4.37 14.01
CA GLU A 111 -2.45 -5.10 13.79
C GLU A 111 -1.42 -4.23 13.06
N LEU A 112 -1.84 -3.42 12.09
CA LEU A 112 -0.98 -2.46 11.40
C LEU A 112 -0.38 -1.44 12.37
N MET A 113 -1.19 -0.82 13.23
CA MET A 113 -0.69 0.13 14.23
C MET A 113 0.25 -0.55 15.22
N ARG A 114 -0.10 -1.74 15.71
CA ARG A 114 0.77 -2.51 16.62
C ARG A 114 2.13 -2.79 15.98
N ARG A 115 2.18 -3.25 14.74
CA ARG A 115 3.45 -3.50 14.01
C ARG A 115 4.22 -2.22 13.75
N TYR A 116 3.54 -1.13 13.42
CA TYR A 116 4.16 0.17 13.23
C TYR A 116 4.87 0.62 14.52
N LEU A 117 4.19 0.56 15.67
CA LEU A 117 4.79 0.92 16.96
C LEU A 117 5.94 -0.01 17.35
N GLY A 118 5.86 -1.30 17.04
CA GLY A 118 6.97 -2.23 17.30
C GLY A 118 8.20 -2.04 16.41
N ALA A 119 8.09 -1.27 15.31
CA ALA A 119 9.19 -1.01 14.38
C ALA A 119 9.70 0.45 14.43
N TYR A 120 8.80 1.39 14.69
CA TYR A 120 9.04 2.84 14.62
C TYR A 120 8.68 3.56 15.92
N GLY A 121 8.20 2.85 16.93
CA GLY A 121 7.87 3.44 18.23
C GLY A 121 9.12 3.84 19.02
N PRO A 122 8.97 4.71 20.04
CA PRO A 122 7.74 5.42 20.40
C PRO A 122 7.31 6.44 19.33
N ALA A 123 6.01 6.50 19.02
CA ALA A 123 5.48 7.40 17.99
C ALA A 123 4.12 7.99 18.39
N THR A 124 3.84 9.19 17.90
CA THR A 124 2.55 9.85 18.06
C THR A 124 1.50 9.25 17.13
N VAL A 125 0.24 9.46 17.48
CA VAL A 125 -0.90 9.05 16.64
C VAL A 125 -0.90 9.81 15.30
N ALA A 126 -0.39 11.04 15.26
CA ALA A 126 -0.30 11.85 14.05
C ALA A 126 0.74 11.28 13.07
N GLU A 127 1.90 10.85 13.57
CA GLU A 127 2.93 10.19 12.76
C GLU A 127 2.43 8.87 12.17
N PHE A 128 1.74 8.05 12.97
CA PHE A 128 1.10 6.84 12.45
C PHE A 128 0.04 7.16 11.38
N ALA A 129 -0.82 8.15 11.62
CA ALA A 129 -1.87 8.54 10.67
C ALA A 129 -1.28 9.01 9.33
N GLN A 130 -0.22 9.81 9.38
CA GLN A 130 0.53 10.25 8.21
C GLN A 130 1.15 9.06 7.47
N TRP A 131 1.81 8.15 8.19
CA TRP A 131 2.46 6.97 7.60
C TRP A 131 1.46 6.00 6.96
N ALA A 132 0.35 5.73 7.63
CA ALA A 132 -0.69 4.81 7.17
C ALA A 132 -1.66 5.42 6.15
N PHE A 133 -1.54 6.74 5.89
CA PHE A 133 -2.46 7.50 5.04
C PHE A 133 -3.93 7.38 5.48
N ILE A 134 -4.19 7.57 6.78
CA ILE A 134 -5.54 7.54 7.37
C ILE A 134 -5.84 8.83 8.15
N GLU A 135 -7.11 9.07 8.46
CA GLU A 135 -7.49 10.21 9.29
C GLU A 135 -6.89 10.11 10.71
N PRO A 136 -6.39 11.23 11.28
CA PRO A 136 -5.90 11.24 12.67
C PRO A 136 -6.95 10.79 13.70
N ARG A 137 -8.24 11.00 13.41
CA ARG A 137 -9.34 10.49 14.25
C ARG A 137 -9.34 8.97 14.27
N ARG A 138 -9.19 8.32 13.10
CA ARG A 138 -9.14 6.87 13.01
C ARG A 138 -7.93 6.29 13.74
N ALA A 139 -6.77 6.91 13.58
CA ALA A 139 -5.56 6.53 14.30
C ALA A 139 -5.75 6.61 15.84
N ARG A 140 -6.45 7.63 16.35
CA ARG A 140 -6.78 7.76 17.79
C ARG A 140 -7.71 6.64 18.27
N GLU A 141 -8.71 6.28 17.46
CA GLU A 141 -9.60 5.14 17.76
C GLU A 141 -8.83 3.82 17.81
N LEU A 142 -7.85 3.62 16.92
CA LEU A 142 -7.00 2.43 16.90
C LEU A 142 -6.10 2.34 18.14
N ALA A 143 -5.46 3.44 18.55
CA ALA A 143 -4.68 3.51 19.79
C ALA A 143 -5.54 3.10 20.99
N LYS A 144 -6.74 3.70 21.12
CA LYS A 144 -7.69 3.35 22.19
C LYS A 144 -8.10 1.88 22.14
N ALA A 145 -8.31 1.33 20.95
CA ALA A 145 -8.71 -0.07 20.77
C ALA A 145 -7.58 -1.09 20.99
N LEU A 146 -6.32 -0.65 21.04
CA LEU A 146 -5.18 -1.47 21.45
C LEU A 146 -5.08 -1.61 22.98
N GLY A 147 -5.61 -0.64 23.74
CA GLY A 147 -5.65 -0.70 25.20
C GLY A 147 -4.28 -1.01 25.80
N ASP A 148 -4.23 -1.98 26.71
CA ASP A 148 -3.02 -2.37 27.46
C ASP A 148 -1.91 -3.00 26.58
N ALA A 149 -2.15 -3.23 25.29
CA ALA A 149 -1.10 -3.67 24.37
C ALA A 149 -0.09 -2.55 24.03
N ILE A 150 -0.44 -1.30 24.31
CA ILE A 150 0.41 -0.13 24.14
C ILE A 150 0.42 0.71 25.41
N GLU A 151 1.49 1.46 25.62
CA GLU A 151 1.60 2.39 26.75
C GLU A 151 2.03 3.77 26.26
N GLU A 152 1.57 4.80 26.97
CA GLU A 152 2.04 6.16 26.73
C GLU A 152 3.38 6.37 27.45
N VAL A 153 4.33 6.93 26.73
CA VAL A 153 5.65 7.30 27.24
C VAL A 153 5.94 8.78 26.98
N ASP A 154 6.79 9.34 27.82
CA ASP A 154 7.36 10.67 27.63
C ASP A 154 8.74 10.54 26.97
N VAL A 155 8.87 11.09 25.77
CA VAL A 155 10.13 11.16 25.03
C VAL A 155 10.52 12.63 24.95
N GLU A 156 11.45 13.04 25.82
CA GLU A 156 11.94 14.43 25.86
C GLU A 156 10.82 15.47 25.96
N GLY A 157 9.81 15.22 26.80
CA GLY A 157 8.64 16.08 26.99
C GLY A 157 7.51 15.87 25.98
N HIS A 158 7.65 14.93 25.04
CA HIS A 158 6.64 14.61 24.04
C HIS A 158 5.93 13.30 24.38
N ARG A 159 4.60 13.35 24.40
CA ARG A 159 3.76 12.16 24.61
C ARG A 159 3.69 11.30 23.35
N ALA A 160 4.15 10.07 23.46
CA ALA A 160 4.16 9.09 22.37
C ALA A 160 3.63 7.74 22.84
N TRP A 161 3.25 6.88 21.90
CA TRP A 161 2.83 5.51 22.17
C TRP A 161 3.95 4.53 21.80
N GLN A 162 4.13 3.50 22.61
CA GLN A 162 4.99 2.36 22.29
C GLN A 162 4.27 1.05 22.61
N ILE A 163 4.84 -0.08 22.18
CA ILE A 163 4.37 -1.40 22.64
C ILE A 163 4.58 -1.49 24.16
N ALA A 164 3.58 -1.99 24.89
CA ALA A 164 3.66 -2.07 26.34
C ALA A 164 4.86 -2.92 26.78
N GLY A 165 5.72 -2.35 27.63
CA GLY A 165 6.93 -2.99 28.12
C GLY A 165 8.10 -3.03 27.13
N ASP A 166 7.96 -2.41 25.96
CA ASP A 166 9.04 -2.27 24.98
C ASP A 166 10.05 -1.22 25.45
N ARG A 167 10.96 -1.67 26.31
CA ARG A 167 12.04 -0.83 26.84
C ARG A 167 13.26 -1.00 25.95
N PRO A 168 13.93 0.08 25.56
CA PRO A 168 15.23 -0.04 24.90
C PRO A 168 16.13 -0.91 25.77
N ALA A 169 16.86 -1.83 25.15
CA ALA A 169 17.85 -2.63 25.85
C ALA A 169 18.74 -1.67 26.65
N ARG A 170 18.85 -1.92 27.96
CA ARG A 170 19.63 -1.07 28.87
C ARG A 170 20.99 -0.89 28.21
N ALA A 171 21.36 0.36 27.90
CA ALA A 171 22.65 0.67 27.32
C ALA A 171 23.69 -0.01 28.21
N SER A 172 24.37 -1.02 27.67
CA SER A 172 25.50 -1.60 28.39
C SER A 172 26.45 -0.45 28.60
N THR A 173 26.65 -0.06 29.85
CA THR A 173 27.59 0.99 30.21
C THR A 173 28.96 0.47 29.82
N SER A 174 29.36 0.73 28.58
CA SER A 174 30.72 0.51 28.14
C SER A 174 31.53 1.58 28.84
N THR A 175 32.00 1.25 30.05
CA THR A 175 33.06 2.00 30.71
C THR A 175 34.29 1.85 29.82
N LEU A 176 34.45 2.77 28.88
CA LEU A 176 35.73 3.02 28.24
C LEU A 176 36.63 3.62 29.33
N LEU A 177 37.52 2.78 29.87
CA LEU A 177 38.74 3.20 30.56
C LEU A 177 39.77 3.64 29.53
#